data_AF-A0A210P609-F1
#
_entry.id   AF-A0A210P609-F1
#
_cell.length_a   1.000
_cell.length_b   1.000
_cell.length_c   1.000
_cell.angle_alpha   90.00
_cell.angle_beta   90.00
_cell.angle_gamma   90.00
#
_symmetry.space_group_name_H-M   'P 1'
#
loop_
_entity.id
_entity.type
_entity.pdbx_description
1 polymer ?
#
loop_
_entity_poly.entity_id
_entity_poly.type
_entity_poly.pdbx_seq_one_letter_code
_entity_poly.pdbx_strand_id
1 'polypeptide(L)'
;MSKEFVYINAFGRRFTVKKSNKNLRLSYAYYTNLSNKNKNMMAVADETDNIETKDLGEREVAEQIMNSFDTASKAALDLQNVPVNFIKEILKLNPKQVSMLDDMTTSETGALAGRIAHGVTSDDEDIDPKKPHKRSK
;
A
#
# COMPACT_ATOMS: atom_id res chain seq x y z
N MET A 1 20.96 -18.23 -17.36
CA MET A 1 19.62 -18.66 -16.92
C MET A 1 19.15 -17.75 -15.79
N SER A 2 18.23 -16.82 -16.07
CA SER A 2 17.61 -15.95 -15.05
C SER A 2 16.76 -16.84 -14.14
N LYS A 3 17.04 -16.90 -12.84
CA LYS A 3 16.25 -17.69 -11.88
C LYS A 3 14.77 -17.31 -12.02
N GLU A 4 13.90 -18.31 -12.23
CA GLU A 4 12.43 -18.19 -12.39
C GLU A 4 11.72 -17.57 -11.18
N PHE A 5 12.47 -17.29 -10.12
CA PHE A 5 11.96 -16.81 -8.85
C PHE A 5 12.69 -15.54 -8.40
N VAL A 6 11.94 -14.63 -7.80
CA VAL A 6 12.41 -13.48 -7.03
C VAL A 6 12.19 -13.76 -5.55
N TYR A 7 13.14 -13.33 -4.72
CA TYR A 7 13.02 -13.44 -3.29
C TYR A 7 12.50 -12.12 -2.73
N ILE A 8 11.47 -12.20 -1.90
CA ILE A 8 10.89 -11.03 -1.24
C ILE A 8 10.90 -11.24 0.28
N ASN A 9 11.20 -10.18 1.02
CA ASN A 9 11.22 -10.21 2.48
C ASN A 9 9.96 -9.52 3.01
N ALA A 10 9.06 -10.26 3.67
CA ALA A 10 7.85 -9.73 4.29
C ALA A 10 7.66 -10.34 5.68
N PHE A 11 7.14 -9.57 6.64
CA PHE A 11 6.88 -10.04 8.01
C PHE A 11 8.08 -10.74 8.69
N GLY A 12 9.30 -10.25 8.44
CA GLY A 12 10.54 -10.83 9.00
C GLY A 12 10.93 -12.20 8.40
N ARG A 13 10.28 -12.63 7.31
CA ARG A 13 10.58 -13.90 6.61
C ARG A 13 10.87 -13.67 5.13
N ARG A 14 11.66 -14.56 4.54
CA ARG A 14 12.01 -14.57 3.12
C ARG A 14 11.10 -15.54 2.38
N PHE A 15 10.36 -15.05 1.39
CA PHE A 15 9.48 -15.85 0.53
C PHE A 15 10.08 -15.96 -0.87
N THR A 16 9.92 -17.14 -1.48
CA THR A 16 10.30 -17.41 -2.87
C THR A 16 9.07 -17.22 -3.75
N VAL A 17 9.14 -16.30 -4.70
CA VAL A 17 8.01 -15.92 -5.56
C VAL A 17 8.37 -16.15 -7.00
N LYS A 18 7.49 -16.83 -7.75
CA LYS A 18 7.67 -16.96 -9.20
C LYS A 18 7.65 -15.58 -9.83
N LYS A 19 8.60 -15.33 -10.73
CA LYS A 19 8.74 -14.07 -11.44
C LYS A 19 7.52 -13.75 -12.33
N SER A 20 6.79 -14.79 -12.75
CA SER A 20 5.52 -14.69 -13.49
C SER A 20 4.36 -14.14 -12.64
N ASN A 21 4.40 -14.25 -11.31
CA ASN A 21 3.29 -13.79 -10.47
C ASN A 21 3.28 -12.25 -10.36
N LYS A 22 2.46 -11.61 -11.19
CA LYS A 22 2.33 -10.14 -11.23
C LYS A 22 1.74 -9.58 -9.95
N ASN A 23 0.67 -10.18 -9.42
CA ASN A 23 -0.06 -9.66 -8.26
C ASN A 23 0.77 -9.72 -6.98
N LEU A 24 1.56 -10.79 -6.79
CA LEU A 24 2.44 -10.91 -5.63
C LEU A 24 3.63 -9.94 -5.70
N ARG A 25 4.18 -9.68 -6.89
CA ARG A 25 5.20 -8.64 -7.09
C ARG A 25 4.66 -7.25 -6.80
N LEU A 26 3.46 -6.93 -7.31
CA LEU A 26 2.81 -5.65 -7.05
C LEU A 26 2.42 -5.51 -5.57
N SER A 27 2.03 -6.60 -4.90
CA SER A 27 1.77 -6.60 -3.45
C SER A 27 3.03 -6.35 -2.63
N TYR A 28 4.15 -6.96 -3.02
CA TYR A 28 5.43 -6.65 -2.40
C TYR A 28 5.87 -5.19 -2.63
N ALA A 29 5.66 -4.67 -3.84
CA ALA A 29 5.91 -3.26 -4.15
C ALA A 29 5.05 -2.33 -3.31
N TYR A 30 3.78 -2.66 -3.10
CA TYR A 30 2.88 -1.94 -2.18
C TYR A 30 3.44 -1.88 -0.76
N TYR A 31 3.79 -3.02 -0.16
CA TYR A 31 4.34 -3.03 1.21
C TYR A 31 5.67 -2.25 1.31
N THR A 32 6.52 -2.35 0.29
CA THR A 32 7.79 -1.60 0.24
C THR A 32 7.55 -0.10 0.15
N ASN A 33 6.66 0.34 -0.75
CA ASN A 33 6.31 1.74 -0.93
C ASN A 33 5.63 2.32 0.31
N LEU A 34 4.71 1.57 0.94
CA LEU A 34 4.06 1.97 2.19
C LEU A 34 5.09 2.18 3.30
N SER A 35 6.03 1.23 3.47
CA SER A 35 7.10 1.36 4.46
C SER A 35 7.98 2.58 4.22
N ASN A 36 8.40 2.82 2.97
CA ASN A 36 9.24 3.96 2.61
C ASN A 36 8.51 5.29 2.80
N LYS A 37 7.26 5.40 2.37
CA LYS A 37 6.44 6.61 2.53
C LYS A 37 6.13 6.87 4.01
N ASN A 38 5.87 5.84 4.80
CA ASN A 38 5.67 5.97 6.24
C ASN A 38 6.93 6.50 6.94
N LYS A 39 8.12 5.95 6.61
CA LYS A 39 9.39 6.47 7.13
C LYS A 39 9.62 7.94 6.75
N ASN A 40 9.31 8.32 5.52
CA ASN A 40 9.40 9.71 5.08
C ASN A 40 8.43 10.61 5.86
N MET A 41 7.20 10.16 6.11
CA MET A 41 6.24 10.93 6.91
C MET A 41 6.69 11.10 8.36
N MET A 42 7.29 10.08 8.98
CA MET A 42 7.88 10.21 10.32
C MET A 42 9.04 11.21 10.32
N ALA A 43 9.95 11.14 9.34
CA ALA A 43 11.05 12.11 9.23
C ALA A 43 10.55 13.56 9.06
N VAL A 44 9.52 13.78 8.25
CA VAL A 44 8.91 15.11 8.07
C VAL A 44 8.21 15.59 9.34
N ALA A 45 7.57 14.70 10.10
CA ALA A 45 6.99 15.03 11.39
C ALA A 45 8.09 15.45 12.39
N ASP A 46 9.17 14.67 12.49
CA ASP A 46 10.32 14.99 13.34
C ASP A 46 10.95 16.35 12.95
N GLU A 47 11.09 16.65 11.66
CA GLU A 47 11.59 17.95 11.19
C GLU A 47 10.64 19.11 11.55
N THR A 48 9.33 18.88 11.52
CA THR A 48 8.32 19.88 11.88
C THR A 48 8.37 20.21 13.37
N ASP A 49 8.44 19.19 14.23
CA ASP A 49 8.52 19.35 15.69
C ASP A 49 9.79 20.10 16.11
N ASN A 50 10.89 19.92 15.37
CA ASN A 50 12.15 20.61 15.64
C ASN A 50 12.12 22.11 15.33
N ILE A 51 11.18 22.62 14.52
CA ILE A 51 11.09 24.05 14.19
C ILE A 51 10.61 24.88 15.38
N GLU A 52 9.71 24.32 16.20
CA GLU A 52 9.23 25.00 17.42
C GLU A 52 10.32 25.20 18.47
N THR A 53 11.39 24.40 18.41
CA THR A 53 12.51 24.43 19.37
C THR A 53 13.69 25.31 18.94
N LYS A 54 13.64 25.90 17.73
CA LYS A 54 14.73 26.74 17.21
C LYS A 54 14.54 28.21 17.60
N ASP A 55 15.62 28.82 18.08
CA ASP A 55 15.69 30.24 18.44
C ASP A 55 15.83 31.09 17.16
N LEU A 56 14.69 31.34 16.50
CA LEU A 56 14.57 32.10 15.24
C LEU A 56 13.68 33.33 15.45
N GLY A 57 13.86 34.36 14.63
CA GLY A 57 12.98 35.54 14.65
C GLY A 57 11.55 35.20 14.20
N GLU A 58 10.54 35.89 14.74
CA GLU A 58 9.10 35.58 14.53
C GLU A 58 8.69 35.38 13.06
N ARG A 59 9.28 36.15 12.14
CA ARG A 59 8.98 36.08 10.70
C ARG A 59 9.57 34.83 10.03
N GLU A 60 10.78 34.43 10.41
CA GLU A 60 11.45 33.23 9.88
C GLU A 60 10.80 31.95 10.42
N VAL A 61 10.33 31.98 11.68
CA VAL A 61 9.53 30.90 12.28
C VAL A 61 8.23 30.70 11.49
N ALA A 62 7.49 31.77 11.19
CA ALA A 62 6.24 31.69 10.45
C ALA A 62 6.41 31.09 9.04
N GLU A 63 7.45 31.49 8.30
CA GLU A 63 7.76 30.93 6.98
C GLU A 63 8.18 29.45 7.07
N GLN A 64 8.97 29.06 8.07
CA GLN A 64 9.35 27.67 8.27
C GLN A 64 8.16 26.78 8.66
N ILE A 65 7.26 27.26 9.51
CA ILE A 65 6.03 26.55 9.87
C ILE A 65 5.16 26.31 8.63
N MET A 66 4.97 27.33 7.77
CA MET A 66 4.18 27.17 6.54
C MET A 66 4.81 26.14 5.58
N ASN A 67 6.12 26.18 5.39
CA ASN A 67 6.82 25.24 4.52
C ASN A 67 6.76 23.80 5.05
N SER A 68 6.85 23.62 6.37
CA SER A 68 6.72 22.30 7.00
C SER A 68 5.32 21.75 6.90
N PHE A 69 4.30 22.60 7.07
CA PHE A 69 2.90 22.19 6.88
C PHE A 69 2.63 21.71 5.45
N ASP A 70 3.13 22.42 4.43
CA ASP A 70 2.99 22.00 3.02
C ASP A 70 3.73 20.66 2.76
N THR A 71 4.94 20.51 3.32
CA THR A 71 5.73 19.28 3.19
C THR A 71 5.05 18.08 3.86
N ALA A 72 4.53 18.26 5.08
CA ALA A 72 3.77 17.26 5.81
C ALA A 72 2.48 16.88 5.08
N SER A 73 1.75 17.87 4.52
CA SER A 73 0.53 17.64 3.75
C SER A 73 0.80 16.81 2.50
N LYS A 74 1.87 17.12 1.76
CA LYS A 74 2.30 16.32 0.59
C LYS A 74 2.71 14.90 0.98
N ALA A 75 3.47 14.74 2.06
CA ALA A 75 3.88 13.42 2.55
C ALA A 75 2.66 12.57 2.98
N ALA A 76 1.67 13.18 3.62
CA ALA A 76 0.42 12.52 4.02
C ALA A 76 -0.41 12.08 2.81
N LEU A 77 -0.57 12.94 1.80
CA LEU A 77 -1.26 12.60 0.55
C LEU A 77 -0.56 11.46 -0.19
N ASP A 78 0.77 11.52 -0.29
CA ASP A 78 1.56 10.45 -0.88
C ASP A 78 1.37 9.12 -0.16
N LEU A 79 1.35 9.12 1.17
CA LEU A 79 1.12 7.93 1.97
C LEU A 79 -0.29 7.37 1.75
N GLN A 80 -1.31 8.23 1.72
CA GLN A 80 -2.70 7.84 1.47
C GLN A 80 -2.92 7.27 0.06
N ASN A 81 -2.17 7.74 -0.94
CA ASN A 81 -2.29 7.28 -2.31
C ASN A 81 -1.77 5.85 -2.51
N VAL A 82 -0.84 5.37 -1.67
CA VAL A 82 -0.28 4.01 -1.76
C VAL A 82 -1.36 2.91 -1.67
N PRO A 83 -2.23 2.86 -0.64
CA PRO A 83 -3.32 1.87 -0.58
C PRO A 83 -4.37 2.08 -1.66
N VAL A 84 -4.67 3.32 -2.04
CA VAL A 84 -5.63 3.62 -3.12
C VAL A 84 -5.17 3.02 -4.46
N ASN A 85 -3.89 3.19 -4.79
CA ASN A 85 -3.33 2.63 -6.02
C ASN A 85 -3.27 1.10 -5.99
N PHE A 86 -2.93 0.51 -4.84
CA PHE A 86 -2.95 -0.94 -4.66
C PHE A 86 -4.36 -1.54 -4.87
N ILE A 87 -5.39 -0.90 -4.31
CA ILE A 87 -6.78 -1.33 -4.52
C ILE A 87 -7.19 -1.21 -5.99
N LYS A 88 -6.83 -0.11 -6.67
CA LYS A 88 -7.18 0.11 -8.08
C LYS A 88 -6.45 -0.84 -9.03
N GLU A 89 -5.15 -1.04 -8.83
CA GLU A 89 -4.29 -1.75 -9.77
C GLU A 89 -4.32 -3.27 -9.59
N ILE A 90 -4.43 -3.75 -8.35
CA ILE A 90 -4.35 -5.17 -8.05
C ILE A 90 -5.72 -5.72 -7.68
N LEU A 91 -6.38 -5.12 -6.68
CA LEU A 91 -7.61 -5.68 -6.15
C LEU A 91 -8.83 -5.41 -7.05
N LYS A 92 -8.76 -4.35 -7.88
CA LYS A 92 -9.82 -3.91 -8.81
C LYS A 92 -11.20 -3.83 -8.15
N LEU A 93 -11.24 -3.43 -6.88
CA LEU A 93 -12.48 -3.40 -6.09
C LEU A 93 -13.34 -2.19 -6.48
N ASN A 94 -14.65 -2.40 -6.54
CA ASN A 94 -15.62 -1.31 -6.62
C ASN A 94 -15.97 -0.75 -5.24
N PRO A 95 -16.60 0.44 -5.14
CA PRO A 95 -16.91 1.07 -3.85
C PRO A 95 -17.75 0.20 -2.90
N LYS A 96 -18.66 -0.61 -3.43
CA LYS A 96 -19.47 -1.54 -2.63
C LYS A 96 -18.59 -2.62 -1.98
N GLN A 97 -17.64 -3.17 -2.72
CA GLN A 97 -16.71 -4.18 -2.22
C GLN A 97 -15.76 -3.61 -1.16
N VAL A 98 -15.35 -2.34 -1.30
CA VAL A 98 -14.57 -1.64 -0.27
C VAL A 98 -15.39 -1.50 1.02
N SER A 99 -16.62 -0.98 0.93
CA SER A 99 -17.51 -0.86 2.09
C SER A 99 -17.79 -2.20 2.78
N MET A 100 -17.95 -3.28 2.01
CA MET A 100 -18.11 -4.62 2.59
C MET A 100 -16.89 -5.08 3.41
N LEU A 101 -15.68 -4.68 3.01
CA LEU A 101 -14.44 -4.98 3.74
C LEU A 101 -14.30 -4.11 4.99
N ASP A 102 -14.81 -2.88 4.99
CA ASP A 102 -14.82 -2.00 6.16
C ASP A 102 -15.82 -2.51 7.22
N ASP A 103 -16.99 -2.98 6.78
CA ASP A 103 -18.06 -3.41 7.68
C ASP A 103 -17.83 -4.81 8.29
N MET A 104 -16.98 -5.66 7.70
CA MET A 104 -16.51 -6.98 8.20
C MET A 104 -17.54 -7.97 8.79
N THR A 105 -18.84 -7.76 8.58
CA THR A 105 -19.90 -8.39 9.39
C THR A 105 -20.65 -9.53 8.71
N THR A 106 -20.58 -9.65 7.38
CA THR A 106 -21.38 -10.64 6.63
C THR A 106 -20.54 -11.80 6.10
N SER A 107 -21.20 -12.95 5.88
CA SER A 107 -20.59 -14.12 5.23
C SER A 107 -20.07 -13.82 3.81
N GLU A 108 -20.72 -12.86 3.14
CA GLU A 108 -20.34 -12.36 1.82
C GLU A 108 -18.99 -11.61 1.87
N THR A 109 -18.70 -10.90 2.97
CA THR A 109 -17.39 -10.30 3.23
C THR A 109 -16.30 -11.37 3.36
N GLY A 110 -16.57 -12.48 4.06
CA GLY A 110 -15.64 -13.61 4.15
C GLY A 110 -15.30 -14.21 2.79
N ALA A 111 -16.31 -14.37 1.92
CA ALA A 111 -16.09 -14.86 0.55
C ALA A 111 -15.35 -13.86 -0.36
N LEU A 112 -15.47 -12.55 -0.09
CA LEU A 112 -14.71 -11.51 -0.78
C LEU A 112 -13.24 -11.51 -0.32
N ALA A 113 -12.99 -11.58 0.99
CA ALA A 113 -11.64 -11.65 1.56
C ALA A 113 -10.88 -12.89 1.08
N GLY A 114 -11.52 -14.07 1.07
CA GLY A 114 -10.93 -15.30 0.54
C GLY A 114 -10.55 -15.20 -0.94
N ARG A 115 -11.36 -14.52 -1.75
CA ARG A 115 -11.06 -14.27 -3.17
C ARG A 115 -9.87 -13.33 -3.37
N ILE A 116 -9.79 -12.26 -2.58
CA ILE A 116 -8.64 -11.34 -2.61
C ILE A 116 -7.36 -12.08 -2.21
N ALA A 117 -7.39 -12.84 -1.12
CA ALA A 117 -6.24 -13.61 -0.66
C ALA A 117 -5.77 -14.63 -1.70
N HIS A 118 -6.71 -15.30 -2.37
CA HIS A 118 -6.39 -16.22 -3.46
C HIS A 118 -5.83 -15.49 -4.69
N GLY A 119 -6.43 -14.38 -5.11
CA GLY A 119 -5.98 -13.63 -6.30
C GLY A 119 -4.60 -12.96 -6.13
N VAL A 120 -4.24 -12.56 -4.91
CA VAL A 120 -2.91 -12.04 -4.59
C VAL A 120 -1.83 -13.14 -4.62
N THR A 121 -2.20 -14.37 -4.28
CA THR A 121 -1.27 -15.50 -4.13
C THR A 121 -1.25 -16.45 -5.33
N SER A 122 -2.26 -16.40 -6.20
CA SER A 122 -2.36 -17.19 -7.43
C SER A 122 -1.47 -16.63 -8.54
N ASP A 123 -0.96 -17.50 -9.40
CA ASP A 123 -0.24 -17.13 -10.63
C ASP A 123 -1.20 -16.62 -11.74
N ASP A 124 -2.52 -16.71 -11.53
CA ASP A 124 -3.51 -16.15 -12.45
C ASP A 124 -3.44 -14.61 -12.46
N GLU A 125 -3.07 -14.05 -13.60
CA GLU A 125 -2.78 -12.61 -13.75
C GLU A 125 -3.99 -11.68 -13.59
N ASP A 126 -5.20 -12.22 -13.47
CA ASP A 126 -6.45 -11.45 -13.39
C ASP A 126 -7.27 -11.81 -12.16
N ILE A 127 -7.29 -10.90 -11.18
CA ILE A 127 -8.38 -10.80 -10.20
C ILE A 127 -9.56 -10.12 -10.92
N ASP A 128 -10.03 -10.69 -12.04
CA ASP A 128 -11.21 -10.17 -12.73
C ASP A 128 -12.46 -10.65 -12.00
N PRO A 129 -13.25 -9.76 -11.37
CA PRO A 129 -14.45 -10.14 -10.62
C PRO A 129 -15.54 -10.78 -11.49
N LYS A 130 -15.41 -10.74 -12.83
CA LYS A 130 -16.36 -11.33 -13.78
C LYS A 130 -15.89 -12.64 -14.41
N LYS A 131 -14.64 -13.05 -14.25
CA LYS A 131 -14.16 -14.32 -14.81
C LYS A 131 -14.52 -15.48 -13.86
N PRO A 132 -15.39 -16.42 -14.25
CA PRO A 132 -15.61 -17.62 -13.48
C PRO A 132 -14.29 -18.41 -13.44
N HIS A 133 -13.89 -18.83 -12.24
CA HIS A 133 -12.72 -19.66 -12.05
C HIS A 133 -12.95 -20.99 -12.78
N LYS A 134 -12.22 -21.24 -13.87
CA LYS A 134 -12.21 -22.55 -14.51
C LYS A 134 -11.46 -23.49 -13.59
N ARG A 135 -12.19 -24.35 -12.87
CA ARG A 135 -11.59 -25.53 -12.23
C ARG A 135 -10.91 -26.35 -13.33
N SER A 136 -9.58 -26.37 -13.35
CA SER A 136 -8.85 -27.37 -14.13
C SER A 136 -9.16 -28.73 -13.51
N LYS A 137 -9.69 -29.64 -14.34
CA LYS A 137 -9.86 -31.06 -14.01
C LYS A 137 -8.50 -31.73 -13.81
#